data_AF-A0A957TQT4-F1
#
_entry.id   AF-A0A957TQT4-F1
#
_cell.length_a   1.000
_cell.length_b   1.000
_cell.length_c   1.000
_cell.angle_alpha   90.00
_cell.angle_beta   90.00
_cell.angle_gamma   90.00
#
_symmetry.space_group_name_H-M   'P 1'
#
loop_
_entity.id
_entity.type
_entity.pdbx_description
1 polymer ?
#
loop_
_entity_poly.entity_id
_entity_poly.type
_entity_poly.pdbx_seq_one_letter_code
_entity_poly.pdbx_strand_id
1 'polypeptide(L)'
;FRALRNGADAVYSGSSLGFVKAIADEGIPVVGHVGFVPYKSTWFGGFKAVGKTATEALKVYELTMAYQEAGAIAVEMEIVPHKVAAEIAKRVDILIIGMGSGTGCDAQYLFSTDILGDNEGHVPRHAKVYRDFKSEYARLQQESIAAFREFREDVMSGVYPATNQLVEVKDEEYGKFLEALDKGA
;
A
#
# COMPACT_ATOMS: atom_id res chain seq x y z
N PHE A 1 -8.34 16.73 10.01
CA PHE A 1 -7.15 17.22 10.75
C PHE A 1 -6.24 16.16 11.39
N ARG A 2 -6.69 14.97 11.87
CA ARG A 2 -5.76 13.95 12.45
C ARG A 2 -4.66 13.52 11.46
N ALA A 3 -5.03 13.23 10.21
CA ALA A 3 -4.06 12.86 9.17
C ALA A 3 -2.99 13.94 8.96
N LEU A 4 -3.39 15.22 8.92
CA LEU A 4 -2.45 16.34 8.78
C LEU A 4 -1.46 16.42 9.94
N ARG A 5 -1.93 16.23 11.19
CA ARG A 5 -1.05 16.16 12.37
C ARG A 5 -0.08 14.99 12.33
N ASN A 6 -0.40 13.94 11.57
CA ASN A 6 0.46 12.79 11.35
C ASN A 6 1.36 12.95 10.11
N GLY A 7 1.39 14.14 9.49
CA GLY A 7 2.28 14.46 8.36
C GLY A 7 1.67 14.25 6.97
N ALA A 8 0.35 14.08 6.84
CA ALA A 8 -0.26 14.07 5.51
C ALA A 8 -0.33 15.50 4.94
N ASP A 9 0.12 15.69 3.70
CA ASP A 9 0.08 16.98 3.01
C ASP A 9 -1.21 17.20 2.20
N ALA A 10 -1.88 16.11 1.81
CA ALA A 10 -3.11 16.14 1.03
C ALA A 10 -4.08 15.03 1.44
N VAL A 11 -5.36 15.25 1.17
CA VAL A 11 -6.44 14.26 1.36
C VAL A 11 -6.84 13.69 0.01
N TYR A 12 -6.68 12.38 -0.17
CA TYR A 12 -7.26 11.69 -1.31
C TYR A 12 -8.74 11.37 -1.05
N SER A 13 -9.65 11.81 -1.93
CA SER A 13 -11.09 11.66 -1.74
C SER A 13 -11.89 11.62 -3.04
N GLY A 14 -12.47 10.45 -3.35
CA GLY A 14 -13.55 10.34 -4.33
C GLY A 14 -14.95 10.65 -3.77
N SER A 15 -15.05 11.33 -2.62
CA SER A 15 -16.31 11.68 -1.95
C SER A 15 -17.07 12.78 -2.71
N SER A 16 -18.14 13.32 -2.11
CA SER A 16 -18.97 14.35 -2.75
C SER A 16 -18.19 15.65 -2.98
N LEU A 17 -18.58 16.41 -4.01
CA LEU A 17 -17.99 17.71 -4.31
C LEU A 17 -18.14 18.70 -3.15
N GLY A 18 -19.23 18.62 -2.38
CA GLY A 18 -19.42 19.43 -1.17
C GLY A 18 -18.38 19.12 -0.08
N PHE A 19 -17.97 17.85 0.05
CA PHE A 19 -16.91 17.46 0.98
C PHE A 19 -15.54 17.97 0.52
N VAL A 20 -15.25 17.84 -0.79
CA VAL A 20 -14.03 18.37 -1.40
C VAL A 20 -13.93 19.87 -1.19
N LYS A 21 -15.01 20.59 -1.51
CA LYS A 21 -15.08 22.04 -1.32
C LYS A 21 -14.87 22.43 0.13
N ALA A 22 -15.52 21.77 1.08
CA ALA A 22 -15.34 22.06 2.49
C ALA A 22 -13.88 21.86 2.95
N ILE A 23 -13.18 20.84 2.44
CA ILE A 23 -11.76 20.62 2.76
C ILE A 23 -10.87 21.68 2.11
N ALA A 24 -11.11 21.99 0.83
CA ALA A 24 -10.35 22.98 0.08
C ALA A 24 -10.53 24.39 0.65
N ASP A 25 -11.75 24.77 1.05
CA ASP A 25 -12.07 26.06 1.68
C ASP A 25 -11.34 26.24 3.03
N GLU A 26 -11.00 25.14 3.71
CA GLU A 26 -10.17 25.13 4.93
C GLU A 26 -8.65 25.16 4.63
N GLY A 27 -8.26 25.36 3.37
CA GLY A 27 -6.86 25.44 2.94
C GLY A 27 -6.13 24.10 2.93
N ILE A 28 -6.87 22.98 2.92
CA ILE A 28 -6.28 21.63 2.92
C ILE A 28 -6.29 21.10 1.48
N PRO A 29 -5.13 20.72 0.91
CA PRO A 29 -5.08 20.13 -0.42
C PRO A 29 -5.88 18.83 -0.51
N VAL A 30 -6.66 18.68 -1.58
CA VAL A 30 -7.50 17.50 -1.81
C VAL A 30 -7.32 17.00 -3.25
N VAL A 31 -7.22 15.68 -3.38
CA VAL A 31 -7.11 14.97 -4.66
C VAL A 31 -8.43 14.23 -4.90
N GLY A 32 -9.14 14.59 -5.96
CA GLY A 32 -10.38 13.91 -6.36
C GLY A 32 -10.14 12.58 -7.07
N HIS A 33 -11.20 11.88 -7.44
CA HIS A 33 -11.11 10.63 -8.22
C HIS A 33 -12.27 10.55 -9.23
N VAL A 34 -11.93 10.47 -10.51
CA VAL A 34 -12.85 10.29 -11.65
C VAL A 34 -12.54 9.01 -12.44
N GLY A 35 -13.49 8.56 -13.26
CA GLY A 35 -13.38 7.29 -13.98
C GLY A 35 -13.90 6.12 -13.13
N PHE A 36 -13.16 5.02 -13.09
CA PHE A 36 -13.53 3.87 -12.26
C PHE A 36 -13.06 4.08 -10.81
N VAL A 37 -13.99 4.24 -9.87
CA VAL A 37 -13.66 4.39 -8.44
C VAL A 37 -13.86 3.04 -7.71
N PRO A 38 -12.81 2.33 -7.25
CA PRO A 38 -12.89 0.93 -6.83
C PRO A 38 -13.92 0.64 -5.72
N TYR A 39 -13.98 1.48 -4.68
CA TYR A 39 -14.93 1.29 -3.58
C TYR A 39 -16.38 1.59 -3.97
N LYS A 40 -16.61 2.15 -5.16
CA LYS A 40 -17.94 2.35 -5.77
C LYS A 40 -18.21 1.35 -6.90
N SER A 41 -17.43 0.27 -7.01
CA SER A 41 -17.53 -0.70 -8.12
C SER A 41 -18.95 -1.23 -8.36
N THR A 42 -19.77 -1.42 -7.32
CA THR A 42 -21.19 -1.80 -7.47
C THR A 42 -21.97 -0.82 -8.34
N TRP A 43 -21.76 0.49 -8.18
CA TRP A 43 -22.41 1.54 -8.97
C TRP A 43 -21.92 1.57 -10.42
N PHE A 44 -20.69 1.12 -10.64
CA PHE A 44 -20.12 0.96 -11.97
C PHE A 44 -20.46 -0.40 -12.61
N GLY A 45 -21.16 -1.31 -11.92
CA GLY A 45 -21.44 -2.65 -12.44
C GLY A 45 -20.19 -3.53 -12.51
N GLY A 46 -19.30 -3.40 -11.53
CA GLY A 46 -18.05 -4.14 -11.41
C GLY A 46 -16.82 -3.38 -11.90
N PHE A 47 -15.70 -4.09 -11.99
CA PHE A 47 -14.41 -3.56 -12.45
C PHE A 47 -14.40 -3.39 -13.97
N LYS A 48 -14.79 -2.20 -14.45
CA LYS A 48 -14.85 -1.91 -15.88
C LYS A 48 -14.35 -0.51 -16.20
N ALA A 49 -13.86 -0.35 -17.43
CA ALA A 49 -13.46 0.95 -17.96
C ALA A 49 -14.66 1.90 -18.07
N VAL A 50 -14.40 3.19 -17.80
CA VAL A 50 -15.38 4.29 -17.88
C VAL A 50 -14.97 5.25 -18.99
N GLY A 51 -15.93 5.82 -19.72
CA GLY A 51 -15.64 6.79 -20.79
C GLY A 51 -15.44 6.15 -22.16
N LYS A 52 -16.01 4.95 -22.40
CA LYS A 52 -15.89 4.25 -23.69
C LYS A 52 -16.81 4.82 -24.76
N THR A 53 -17.86 5.52 -24.36
CA THR A 53 -18.75 6.26 -25.26
C THR A 53 -18.57 7.77 -25.07
N ALA A 54 -18.94 8.57 -26.07
CA ALA A 54 -18.86 10.03 -25.98
C ALA A 54 -19.64 10.57 -24.77
N THR A 55 -20.82 10.03 -24.49
CA THR A 55 -21.66 10.42 -23.34
C THR A 55 -20.96 10.12 -22.01
N GLU A 56 -20.34 8.94 -21.86
CA GLU A 56 -19.59 8.61 -20.65
C GLU A 56 -18.33 9.48 -20.51
N ALA A 57 -17.60 9.71 -21.62
CA ALA A 57 -16.39 10.53 -21.62
C ALA A 57 -16.70 11.98 -21.23
N LEU A 58 -17.82 12.54 -21.72
CA LEU A 58 -18.29 13.86 -21.33
C LEU A 58 -18.59 13.94 -19.83
N LYS A 59 -19.21 12.91 -19.24
CA LYS A 59 -19.43 12.86 -17.78
C LYS A 59 -18.13 12.81 -16.98
N VAL A 60 -17.10 12.12 -17.47
CA VAL A 60 -15.77 12.13 -16.82
C VAL A 60 -15.18 13.52 -16.86
N TYR A 61 -15.27 14.21 -18.01
CA TYR A 61 -14.81 15.59 -18.15
C TYR A 61 -15.56 16.55 -17.23
N GLU A 62 -16.90 16.52 -17.24
CA GLU A 62 -17.76 17.36 -16.39
C GLU A 62 -17.45 17.16 -14.91
N LEU A 63 -17.28 15.91 -14.47
CA LEU A 63 -16.90 15.61 -13.08
C LEU A 63 -15.49 16.11 -12.75
N THR A 64 -14.55 16.02 -13.68
CA THR A 64 -13.19 16.54 -13.51
C THR A 64 -13.22 18.07 -13.32
N MET A 65 -13.96 18.77 -14.17
CA MET A 65 -14.20 20.22 -14.04
C MET A 65 -14.85 20.55 -12.70
N ALA A 66 -15.84 19.76 -12.28
CA ALA A 66 -16.52 19.99 -11.01
C ALA A 66 -15.60 19.78 -9.79
N TYR A 67 -14.67 18.83 -9.84
CA TYR A 67 -13.61 18.71 -8.81
C TYR A 67 -12.67 19.91 -8.82
N GLN A 68 -12.27 20.40 -10.00
CA GLN A 68 -11.47 21.63 -10.14
C GLN A 68 -12.20 22.84 -9.53
N GLU A 69 -13.47 23.05 -9.87
CA GLU A 69 -14.30 24.14 -9.33
C GLU A 69 -14.51 24.01 -7.82
N ALA A 70 -14.54 22.78 -7.29
CA ALA A 70 -14.59 22.52 -5.86
C ALA A 70 -13.24 22.78 -5.14
N GLY A 71 -12.18 23.14 -5.86
CA GLY A 71 -10.87 23.47 -5.28
C GLY A 71 -9.93 22.28 -5.11
N ALA A 72 -10.18 21.15 -5.79
CA ALA A 72 -9.21 20.07 -5.82
C ALA A 72 -7.91 20.51 -6.50
N ILE A 73 -6.77 20.07 -5.98
CA ILE A 73 -5.46 20.35 -6.58
C ILE A 73 -5.09 19.36 -7.68
N ALA A 74 -5.74 18.20 -7.68
CA ALA A 74 -5.54 17.12 -8.62
C ALA A 74 -6.78 16.22 -8.67
N VAL A 75 -6.89 15.40 -9.71
CA VAL A 75 -7.74 14.22 -9.70
C VAL A 75 -6.96 12.99 -10.15
N GLU A 76 -7.22 11.86 -9.52
CA GLU A 76 -6.91 10.57 -10.12
C GLU A 76 -7.93 10.22 -11.20
N MET A 77 -7.46 9.77 -12.36
CA MET A 77 -8.27 9.30 -13.47
C MET A 77 -7.97 7.82 -13.73
N GLU A 78 -8.85 6.95 -13.27
CA GLU A 78 -8.66 5.51 -13.29
C GLU A 78 -9.45 4.82 -14.41
N ILE A 79 -8.77 4.00 -15.23
CA ILE A 79 -9.29 3.16 -16.31
C ILE A 79 -10.22 3.93 -17.29
N VAL A 80 -9.73 5.07 -17.79
CA VAL A 80 -10.36 5.88 -18.85
C VAL A 80 -9.61 5.67 -20.18
N PRO A 81 -10.27 5.59 -21.35
CA PRO A 81 -9.57 5.47 -22.63
C PRO A 81 -8.51 6.56 -22.84
N HIS A 82 -7.31 6.16 -23.25
CA HIS A 82 -6.16 7.07 -23.22
C HIS A 82 -6.31 8.35 -24.04
N LYS A 83 -7.05 8.32 -25.16
CA LYS A 83 -7.34 9.53 -25.95
C LYS A 83 -8.27 10.49 -25.22
N VAL A 84 -9.23 9.96 -24.46
CA VAL A 84 -10.14 10.76 -23.64
C VAL A 84 -9.37 11.39 -22.48
N ALA A 85 -8.58 10.59 -21.76
CA ALA A 85 -7.78 11.08 -20.64
C ALA A 85 -6.78 12.17 -21.07
N ALA A 86 -6.06 11.96 -22.18
CA ALA A 86 -5.13 12.93 -22.73
C ALA A 86 -5.81 14.23 -23.20
N GLU A 87 -7.06 14.18 -23.65
CA GLU A 87 -7.79 15.37 -24.06
C GLU A 87 -8.34 16.14 -22.84
N ILE A 88 -8.81 15.43 -21.81
CA ILE A 88 -9.25 16.06 -20.55
C ILE A 88 -8.09 16.76 -19.86
N ALA A 89 -6.92 16.11 -19.76
CA ALA A 89 -5.73 16.69 -19.13
C ALA A 89 -5.28 18.02 -19.77
N LYS A 90 -5.54 18.23 -21.07
CA LYS A 90 -5.23 19.50 -21.75
C LYS A 90 -6.22 20.63 -21.49
N ARG A 91 -7.38 20.33 -20.92
CA ARG A 91 -8.53 21.26 -20.81
C ARG A 91 -8.80 21.74 -19.39
N VAL A 92 -8.06 21.20 -18.42
CA VAL A 92 -8.22 21.45 -16.99
C VAL A 92 -6.90 21.99 -16.45
N ASP A 93 -6.96 22.79 -15.40
CA ASP A 93 -5.81 23.48 -14.81
C ASP A 93 -5.20 22.70 -13.64
N ILE A 94 -5.90 21.67 -13.15
CA ILE A 94 -5.47 20.81 -12.05
C ILE A 94 -4.70 19.59 -12.55
N LEU A 95 -3.85 19.02 -11.70
CA LEU A 95 -3.05 17.83 -12.05
C LEU A 95 -3.94 16.61 -12.30
N ILE A 96 -3.68 15.89 -13.39
CA ILE A 96 -4.30 14.60 -13.69
C ILE A 96 -3.31 13.48 -13.40
N ILE A 97 -3.66 12.64 -12.44
CA ILE A 97 -2.91 11.44 -12.07
C ILE A 97 -3.57 10.25 -12.78
N GLY A 98 -2.91 9.67 -13.78
CA GLY A 98 -3.46 8.54 -14.53
C GLY A 98 -3.15 7.19 -13.89
N MET A 99 -4.17 6.33 -13.74
CA MET A 99 -3.99 4.90 -13.48
C MET A 99 -4.72 4.07 -14.53
N GLY A 100 -3.98 3.39 -15.40
CA GLY A 100 -4.56 2.67 -16.53
C GLY A 100 -5.27 3.55 -17.57
N SER A 101 -4.96 4.85 -17.59
CA SER A 101 -5.53 5.86 -18.49
C SER A 101 -4.53 6.37 -19.54
N GLY A 102 -3.40 5.68 -19.71
CA GLY A 102 -2.35 6.01 -20.67
C GLY A 102 -1.45 7.17 -20.26
N THR A 103 -0.52 7.53 -21.14
CA THR A 103 0.60 8.46 -20.85
C THR A 103 0.25 9.93 -21.07
N GLY A 104 -1.02 10.25 -21.33
CA GLY A 104 -1.47 11.62 -21.59
C GLY A 104 -1.83 12.43 -20.34
N CYS A 105 -1.78 11.80 -19.17
CA CYS A 105 -1.95 12.45 -17.88
C CYS A 105 -0.61 13.01 -17.36
N ASP A 106 -0.65 13.97 -16.45
CA ASP A 106 0.54 14.66 -15.91
C ASP A 106 1.40 13.77 -15.03
N ALA A 107 0.77 12.82 -14.34
CA ALA A 107 1.44 11.85 -13.49
C ALA A 107 0.90 10.44 -13.74
N GLN A 108 1.67 9.43 -13.32
CA GLN A 108 1.28 8.03 -13.37
C GLN A 108 1.25 7.46 -11.96
N TYR A 109 0.22 6.66 -11.69
CA TYR A 109 0.01 6.00 -10.42
C TYR A 109 -0.15 4.48 -10.63
N LEU A 110 0.39 3.71 -9.69
CA LEU A 110 0.21 2.26 -9.58
C LEU A 110 0.38 1.86 -8.11
N PHE A 111 -0.26 0.78 -7.67
CA PHE A 111 -0.05 0.25 -6.33
C PHE A 111 1.35 -0.36 -6.19
N SER A 112 2.02 -0.11 -5.06
CA SER A 112 3.36 -0.67 -4.82
C SER A 112 3.37 -2.20 -4.84
N THR A 113 2.30 -2.84 -4.35
CA THR A 113 2.17 -4.30 -4.36
C THR A 113 2.06 -4.87 -5.78
N ASP A 114 1.43 -4.15 -6.70
CA ASP A 114 1.42 -4.49 -8.14
C ASP A 114 2.83 -4.39 -8.74
N ILE A 115 3.55 -3.30 -8.45
CA ILE A 115 4.91 -3.07 -8.95
C ILE A 115 5.86 -4.15 -8.42
N LEU A 116 5.76 -4.47 -7.13
CA LEU A 116 6.65 -5.41 -6.44
C LEU A 116 6.27 -6.87 -6.68
N GLY A 117 5.10 -7.15 -7.26
CA GLY A 117 4.61 -8.51 -7.44
C GLY A 117 4.34 -9.21 -6.11
N ASP A 118 3.80 -8.47 -5.15
CA ASP A 118 3.47 -8.96 -3.81
C ASP A 118 2.01 -9.46 -3.72
N ASN A 119 1.17 -9.12 -4.69
CA ASN A 119 -0.22 -9.54 -4.69
C ASN A 119 -0.39 -11.05 -4.91
N GLU A 120 -1.48 -11.59 -4.36
CA GLU A 120 -1.94 -12.94 -4.67
C GLU A 120 -3.08 -12.92 -5.70
N GLY A 121 -3.04 -13.84 -6.66
CA GLY A 121 -4.11 -14.04 -7.62
C GLY A 121 -4.05 -13.08 -8.81
N HIS A 122 -5.07 -12.25 -8.97
CA HIS A 122 -5.27 -11.46 -10.19
C HIS A 122 -4.44 -10.17 -10.18
N VAL A 123 -3.57 -10.01 -11.17
CA VAL A 123 -2.90 -8.73 -11.46
C VAL A 123 -3.75 -7.92 -12.44
N PRO A 124 -4.14 -6.67 -12.12
CA PRO A 124 -4.92 -5.84 -13.02
C PRO A 124 -4.23 -5.64 -14.37
N ARG A 125 -5.00 -5.62 -15.47
CA ARG A 125 -4.45 -5.47 -16.84
C ARG A 125 -3.59 -4.23 -17.07
N HIS A 126 -3.80 -3.18 -16.28
CA HIS A 126 -3.12 -1.90 -16.40
C HIS A 126 -1.87 -1.82 -15.53
N ALA A 127 -1.64 -2.81 -14.67
CA ALA A 127 -0.45 -2.93 -13.86
C ALA A 127 0.70 -3.56 -14.63
N LYS A 128 1.91 -3.28 -14.15
CA LYS A 128 3.14 -3.92 -14.59
C LYS A 128 3.91 -4.38 -13.37
N VAL A 129 4.17 -5.68 -13.31
CA VAL A 129 4.99 -6.31 -12.29
C VAL A 129 6.46 -6.16 -12.67
N TYR A 130 7.26 -5.64 -11.75
CA TYR A 130 8.71 -5.43 -11.95
C TYR A 130 9.56 -6.41 -11.14
N ARG A 131 9.03 -6.97 -10.05
CA ARG A 131 9.71 -7.93 -9.18
C ARG A 131 8.72 -9.02 -8.74
N ASP A 132 9.23 -10.09 -8.15
CA ASP A 132 8.43 -11.18 -7.59
C ASP A 132 8.68 -11.27 -6.08
N PHE A 133 8.16 -10.28 -5.36
CA PHE A 133 8.31 -10.24 -3.90
C PHE A 133 7.50 -11.34 -3.23
N LYS A 134 6.42 -11.81 -3.85
CA LYS A 134 5.66 -12.96 -3.36
C LYS A 134 6.56 -14.18 -3.21
N SER A 135 7.33 -14.55 -4.25
CA SER A 135 8.24 -15.69 -4.16
C SER A 135 9.36 -15.47 -3.15
N GLU A 136 9.88 -14.25 -3.03
CA GLU A 136 10.91 -13.94 -2.04
C GLU A 136 10.40 -14.05 -0.60
N TYR A 137 9.21 -13.52 -0.31
CA TYR A 137 8.61 -13.66 1.02
C TYR A 137 8.24 -15.12 1.33
N ALA A 138 7.75 -15.87 0.34
CA ALA A 138 7.51 -17.30 0.51
C ALA A 138 8.81 -18.05 0.83
N ARG A 139 9.90 -17.75 0.13
CA ARG A 139 11.23 -18.32 0.39
C ARG A 139 11.71 -17.97 1.80
N LEU A 140 11.70 -16.69 2.19
CA LEU A 140 12.12 -16.25 3.52
C LEU A 140 11.27 -16.86 4.63
N GLN A 141 9.98 -17.07 4.40
CA GLN A 141 9.10 -17.75 5.35
C GLN A 141 9.49 -19.23 5.51
N GLN A 142 9.84 -19.93 4.43
CA GLN A 142 10.34 -21.30 4.52
C GLN A 142 11.68 -21.38 5.25
N GLU A 143 12.61 -20.48 4.95
CA GLU A 143 13.91 -20.39 5.66
C GLU A 143 13.71 -20.14 7.16
N SER A 144 12.77 -19.25 7.52
CA SER A 144 12.44 -18.99 8.92
C SER A 144 11.90 -20.24 9.62
N ILE A 145 11.01 -20.99 8.95
CA ILE A 145 10.48 -22.25 9.49
C ILE A 145 11.58 -23.31 9.63
N ALA A 146 12.48 -23.41 8.66
CA ALA A 146 13.60 -24.35 8.70
C ALA A 146 14.53 -24.05 9.88
N ALA A 147 14.96 -22.79 10.03
CA ALA A 147 15.82 -22.37 11.14
C ALA A 147 15.20 -22.66 12.52
N PHE A 148 13.89 -22.44 12.69
CA PHE A 148 13.22 -22.78 13.95
C PHE A 148 13.11 -24.30 14.19
N ARG A 149 13.03 -25.12 13.13
CA ARG A 149 13.07 -26.58 13.27
C ARG A 149 14.45 -27.07 13.66
N GLU A 150 15.50 -26.57 13.01
CA GLU A 150 16.90 -26.85 13.33
C GLU A 150 17.20 -26.48 14.78
N PHE A 151 16.85 -25.26 15.19
CA PHE A 151 17.01 -24.83 16.58
C PHE A 151 16.29 -25.75 17.57
N ARG A 152 15.05 -26.14 17.27
CA ARG A 152 14.31 -27.10 18.10
C ARG A 152 15.03 -28.44 18.18
N GLU A 153 15.56 -28.96 17.09
CA GLU A 153 16.31 -30.22 17.06
C GLU A 153 17.60 -30.12 17.87
N ASP A 154 18.32 -29.02 17.79
CA ASP A 154 19.52 -28.77 18.58
C ASP A 154 19.21 -28.75 20.09
N VAL A 155 18.11 -28.10 20.49
CA VAL A 155 17.66 -28.09 21.90
C VAL A 155 17.28 -29.49 22.36
N MET A 156 16.52 -30.23 21.56
CA MET A 156 16.04 -31.57 21.93
C MET A 156 17.15 -32.62 21.97
N SER A 157 18.19 -32.45 21.17
CA SER A 157 19.37 -33.33 21.13
C SER A 157 20.47 -32.91 22.11
N GLY A 158 20.37 -31.72 22.72
CA GLY A 158 21.39 -31.16 23.60
C GLY A 158 22.61 -30.60 22.86
N VAL A 159 22.54 -30.43 21.53
CA VAL A 159 23.58 -29.73 20.74
C VAL A 159 23.60 -28.25 21.08
N TYR A 160 22.43 -27.66 21.33
CA TYR A 160 22.30 -26.29 21.82
C TYR A 160 21.77 -26.26 23.27
N PRO A 161 22.38 -25.45 24.15
CA PRO A 161 23.58 -24.64 23.92
C PRO A 161 24.86 -25.49 23.88
N ALA A 162 25.77 -25.14 22.99
CA ALA A 162 27.13 -25.64 22.94
C ALA A 162 28.01 -24.98 24.03
N THR A 163 29.18 -25.55 24.29
CA THR A 163 30.08 -25.10 25.38
C THR A 163 30.43 -23.62 25.32
N ASN A 164 30.62 -23.05 24.12
CA ASN A 164 30.94 -21.62 23.96
C ASN A 164 29.75 -20.67 24.26
N GLN A 165 28.55 -21.22 24.42
CA GLN A 165 27.33 -20.49 24.77
C GLN A 165 26.97 -20.69 26.25
N LEU A 166 27.68 -21.58 26.97
CA LEU A 166 27.54 -21.76 28.40
C LEU A 166 28.36 -20.71 29.16
N VAL A 167 27.83 -20.27 30.29
CA VAL A 167 28.57 -19.44 31.25
C VAL A 167 29.05 -20.35 32.38
N GLU A 168 30.35 -20.37 32.62
CA GLU A 168 30.95 -21.20 33.65
C GLU A 168 31.03 -20.47 35.00
N VAL A 169 30.95 -21.25 36.07
CA VAL A 169 31.26 -20.84 37.45
C VAL A 169 32.50 -21.60 37.90
N LYS A 170 33.39 -20.94 38.65
CA LYS A 170 34.53 -21.64 39.26
C LYS A 170 34.03 -22.67 40.27
N ASP A 171 34.61 -23.86 40.26
CA ASP A 171 34.22 -24.97 41.13
C ASP A 171 34.15 -24.58 42.62
N GLU A 172 35.07 -23.72 43.08
CA GLU A 172 35.07 -23.22 44.47
C GLU A 172 33.78 -22.44 44.82
N GLU A 173 33.35 -21.54 43.95
CA GLU A 173 32.15 -20.73 44.16
C GLU A 173 30.88 -21.58 44.03
N TYR A 174 30.89 -22.57 43.14
CA TYR A 174 29.81 -23.55 43.04
C TYR A 174 29.67 -24.39 44.31
N GLY A 175 30.78 -24.85 44.91
CA GLY A 175 30.77 -25.57 46.18
C GLY A 175 30.19 -24.75 47.33
N LYS A 176 30.60 -23.48 47.47
CA LYS A 176 30.03 -22.54 48.46
C LYS A 176 28.52 -22.37 48.29
N PHE A 177 28.04 -22.28 47.04
CA PHE A 177 26.62 -22.18 46.74
C PHE A 177 25.84 -23.43 47.21
N LEU A 178 26.34 -24.63 46.95
CA LEU A 178 25.71 -25.87 47.41
C LEU A 178 25.64 -25.95 48.94
N GLU A 179 26.73 -25.65 49.65
CA GLU A 179 26.73 -25.62 51.12
C GLU A 179 25.72 -24.62 51.70
N ALA A 180 25.53 -23.48 51.03
CA ALA A 180 24.58 -22.46 51.47
C ALA A 180 23.12 -22.94 51.30
N LEU A 181 22.80 -23.70 50.25
CA LEU A 181 21.47 -24.30 50.06
C LEU A 181 21.16 -25.35 51.14
N ASP A 182 22.12 -26.22 51.46
CA ASP A 182 21.94 -27.30 52.43
C ASP A 182 21.80 -26.79 53.88
N LYS A 183 22.37 -25.62 54.20
CA LYS A 183 22.23 -24.95 55.51
C LYS A 183 20.90 -24.16 55.64
N GLY A 184 20.15 -24.01 54.54
CA GLY A 184 18.95 -23.17 54.43
C GLY A 184 17.63 -23.93 54.20
N ALA A 185 17.62 -25.26 54.34
CA ALA A 185 16.43 -26.11 54.33
C ALA A 185 16.13 -26.68 55.73
#